data_AF-A0ABD6F2B5-F1
#
_entry.id   AF-A0ABD6F2B5-F1
#
_cell.length_a   1.000
_cell.length_b   1.000
_cell.length_c   1.000
_cell.angle_alpha   90.00
_cell.angle_beta   90.00
_cell.angle_gamma   90.00
#
_symmetry.space_group_name_H-M   'P 1'
#
loop_
_entity.id
_entity.type
_entity.pdbx_description
1 polymer ?
#
loop_
_entity_poly.entity_id
_entity_poly.type
_entity_poly.pdbx_seq_one_letter_code
_entity_poly.pdbx_strand_id
1 'polypeptide(L)'
;MPADSEEDERAVNATEIKFRFAEENPSLFEGDIVLTLDQLAKTIEYARELLEMKKSAHSDNKKMSEVQRTITSDLSLRWITFPIPYVISGADANAVRAGIKNWEEATCVTFREVSSIPSRSSGLQFIKGQGLVDL
;
A
#
# COMPACT_ATOMS: atom_id res chain seq x y z
N MET A 1 -23.63 44.65 37.31
CA MET A 1 -23.05 45.47 36.23
C MET A 1 -21.94 46.32 36.81
N PRO A 2 -20.81 46.52 36.11
CA PRO A 2 -20.11 45.70 35.10
C PRO A 2 -18.62 45.52 35.55
N ALA A 3 -17.64 44.92 34.86
CA ALA A 3 -17.47 44.52 33.47
C ALA A 3 -16.47 43.34 33.39
N ASP A 4 -16.57 42.66 32.25
CA ASP A 4 -15.81 41.52 31.76
C ASP A 4 -14.28 41.71 31.73
N SER A 5 -13.57 40.59 31.86
CA SER A 5 -12.35 40.35 31.11
C SER A 5 -12.41 38.93 30.57
N GLU A 6 -13.05 38.83 29.40
CA GLU A 6 -12.82 37.81 28.40
C GLU A 6 -11.32 37.76 28.04
N GLU A 7 -10.93 36.70 27.33
CA GLU A 7 -9.62 36.47 26.69
C GLU A 7 -8.59 35.69 27.52
N ASP A 8 -8.79 34.37 27.61
CA ASP A 8 -7.71 33.46 27.21
C ASP A 8 -8.27 32.27 26.42
N GLU A 9 -9.13 32.57 25.44
CA GLU A 9 -9.25 31.74 24.25
C GLU A 9 -8.01 31.97 23.38
N ARG A 10 -6.93 31.22 23.61
CA ARG A 10 -5.83 31.18 22.65
C ARG A 10 -5.30 29.78 22.42
N ALA A 11 -6.12 29.07 21.62
CA ALA A 11 -5.65 28.20 20.55
C ALA A 11 -4.74 27.04 20.98
N VAL A 12 -5.35 26.04 21.63
CA VAL A 12 -5.10 24.65 21.24
C VAL A 12 -5.64 24.50 19.82
N ASN A 13 -4.89 25.01 18.85
CA ASN A 13 -5.19 24.79 17.45
C ASN A 13 -4.83 23.33 17.20
N ALA A 14 -5.85 22.50 17.37
CA ALA A 14 -5.89 21.11 16.97
C ALA A 14 -5.38 21.05 15.54
N THR A 15 -4.07 20.83 15.42
CA THR A 15 -3.50 20.18 14.25
C THR A 15 -3.90 18.73 14.42
N GLU A 16 -5.22 18.50 14.34
CA GLU A 16 -5.82 17.22 14.12
C GLU A 16 -5.35 16.87 12.71
N ILE A 17 -4.14 16.34 12.63
CA ILE A 17 -3.72 15.55 11.48
C ILE A 17 -4.69 14.39 11.54
N LYS A 18 -5.82 14.59 10.86
CA LYS A 18 -6.77 13.54 10.56
C LYS A 18 -5.98 12.58 9.69
N PHE A 19 -5.33 11.62 10.34
CA PHE A 19 -4.89 10.40 9.71
C PHE A 19 -6.17 9.83 9.11
N ARG A 20 -6.43 10.14 7.84
CA ARG A 20 -7.35 9.34 7.06
C ARG A 20 -6.70 7.96 7.08
N PHE A 21 -7.33 7.03 7.78
CA PHE A 21 -6.89 5.64 7.76
C PHE A 21 -6.76 5.23 6.29
N ALA A 22 -5.76 4.41 5.97
CA ALA A 22 -5.60 3.86 4.62
C ALA A 22 -6.95 3.40 4.06
N GLU A 23 -7.76 2.72 4.87
CA GLU A 23 -9.09 2.22 4.53
C GLU A 23 -10.15 3.27 4.13
N GLU A 24 -9.92 4.58 4.33
CA GLU A 24 -10.90 5.64 4.10
C GLU A 24 -10.66 6.47 2.83
N ASN A 25 -9.73 6.08 1.96
CA ASN A 25 -9.54 6.77 0.68
C ASN A 25 -10.33 6.11 -0.46
N PRO A 26 -11.50 6.63 -0.88
CA PRO A 26 -12.33 5.98 -1.91
C PRO A 26 -11.70 6.02 -3.30
N SER A 27 -10.63 6.80 -3.47
CA SER A 27 -9.89 6.90 -4.74
C SER A 27 -8.77 5.86 -4.89
N LEU A 28 -8.50 5.08 -3.84
CA LEU A 28 -7.47 4.03 -3.81
C LEU A 28 -8.12 2.65 -3.71
N PHE A 29 -7.53 1.67 -4.40
CA PHE A 29 -7.95 0.28 -4.29
C PHE A 29 -7.55 -0.27 -2.90
N GLU A 30 -8.49 -0.92 -2.21
CA GLU A 30 -8.35 -1.36 -0.80
C GLU A 30 -7.96 -0.23 0.20
N GLY A 31 -8.01 1.02 -0.24
CA GLY A 31 -7.68 2.20 0.56
C GLY A 31 -6.23 2.68 0.45
N ASP A 32 -5.29 1.82 0.05
CA ASP A 32 -3.87 2.13 -0.02
C ASP A 32 -3.18 1.79 -1.33
N ILE A 33 -3.86 1.24 -2.35
CA ILE A 33 -3.20 0.85 -3.61
C ILE A 33 -3.61 1.79 -4.75
N VAL A 34 -2.62 2.36 -5.46
CA VAL A 34 -2.85 3.08 -6.71
C VAL A 34 -2.75 2.10 -7.88
N LEU A 35 -3.82 1.98 -8.66
CA LEU A 35 -3.84 1.16 -9.87
C LEU A 35 -3.82 2.05 -11.11
N THR A 36 -3.01 1.68 -12.10
CA THR A 36 -3.18 2.16 -13.48
C THR A 36 -4.49 1.63 -14.06
N LEU A 37 -5.00 2.26 -15.12
CA LEU A 37 -6.23 1.82 -15.78
C LEU A 37 -6.14 0.37 -16.28
N ASP A 38 -4.97 -0.03 -16.79
CA ASP A 38 -4.73 -1.40 -17.27
C ASP A 38 -4.71 -2.40 -16.11
N GLN A 39 -4.07 -2.05 -14.99
CA GLN A 39 -4.09 -2.88 -13.78
C GLN A 39 -5.51 -3.02 -13.22
N LEU A 40 -6.26 -1.91 -13.16
CA LEU A 40 -7.65 -1.93 -12.70
C LEU A 40 -8.53 -2.85 -13.58
N ALA A 41 -8.37 -2.77 -14.90
CA ALA A 41 -9.11 -3.63 -15.83
C ALA A 41 -8.81 -5.11 -15.57
N LYS A 42 -7.52 -5.47 -15.41
CA LYS A 42 -7.09 -6.84 -15.07
C LYS A 42 -7.63 -7.31 -13.72
N THR A 43 -7.65 -6.45 -12.71
CA THR A 43 -8.19 -6.77 -11.38
C THR A 43 -9.70 -7.04 -11.45
N ILE A 44 -10.45 -6.24 -12.22
CA ILE A 44 -11.89 -6.44 -12.42
C ILE A 44 -12.18 -7.75 -13.15
N GLU A 45 -11.40 -8.06 -14.19
CA GLU A 45 -11.52 -9.31 -14.94
C GLU A 45 -11.28 -10.52 -14.02
N TYR A 46 -10.18 -10.51 -13.27
CA TYR A 46 -9.86 -11.56 -12.32
C TYR A 46 -10.94 -11.74 -11.24
N ALA A 47 -11.46 -10.64 -10.68
CA ALA A 47 -12.54 -10.70 -9.71
C ALA A 47 -13.82 -11.36 -10.28
N ARG A 48 -14.13 -11.14 -11.56
CA ARG A 48 -15.26 -11.81 -12.22
C ARG A 48 -15.04 -13.32 -12.34
N GLU A 49 -13.86 -13.74 -12.78
CA GLU A 49 -13.50 -15.16 -12.87
C GLU A 49 -13.63 -15.85 -11.51
N LEU A 50 -13.16 -15.20 -10.44
CA LEU A 50 -13.30 -15.73 -9.08
C LEU A 50 -14.75 -15.89 -8.64
N LEU A 51 -15.64 -14.96 -9.03
CA LEU A 51 -17.06 -15.08 -8.74
C LEU A 51 -17.72 -16.24 -9.51
N GLU A 52 -17.30 -16.49 -10.75
CA GLU A 52 -17.80 -17.62 -11.55
C GLU A 52 -17.32 -18.96 -11.00
N MET A 53 -16.05 -19.05 -10.59
CA MET A 53 -15.51 -20.22 -9.89
C MET A 53 -16.25 -20.48 -8.58
N LYS A 54 -16.56 -19.44 -7.81
CA LYS A 54 -17.35 -19.56 -6.57
C LYS A 54 -18.76 -20.09 -6.79
N LYS A 55 -19.42 -19.68 -7.87
CA LYS A 55 -20.77 -20.17 -8.20
C LYS A 55 -20.77 -21.65 -8.58
N SER A 56 -19.67 -22.14 -9.18
CA SER A 56 -19.53 -23.54 -9.61
C SER A 56 -18.93 -24.45 -8.54
N ALA A 57 -18.15 -23.92 -7.60
CA ALA A 57 -17.51 -24.68 -6.52
C ALA A 57 -18.40 -24.77 -5.26
N HIS A 58 -19.28 -25.76 -5.20
CA HIS A 58 -20.18 -25.99 -4.06
C HIS A 58 -19.54 -26.78 -2.88
N SER A 59 -18.21 -27.03 -2.84
CA SER A 59 -17.66 -27.98 -1.86
C SER A 59 -16.23 -27.83 -1.31
N ASP A 60 -15.34 -26.96 -1.80
CA ASP A 60 -13.93 -26.94 -1.30
C ASP A 60 -13.46 -25.55 -0.82
N ASN A 61 -13.79 -25.23 0.44
CA ASN A 61 -13.52 -23.92 1.06
C ASN A 61 -12.02 -23.56 1.21
N LYS A 62 -11.10 -24.54 1.22
CA LYS A 62 -9.69 -24.28 1.57
C LYS A 62 -8.89 -23.61 0.44
N LYS A 63 -9.02 -24.10 -0.80
CA LYS A 63 -8.30 -23.55 -1.97
C LYS A 63 -8.73 -22.13 -2.34
N MET A 64 -9.98 -21.78 -2.11
CA MET A 64 -10.46 -20.43 -2.43
C MET A 64 -9.84 -19.34 -1.54
N SER A 65 -9.52 -19.65 -0.27
CA SER A 65 -9.01 -18.63 0.66
C SER A 65 -7.63 -18.08 0.28
N GLU A 66 -6.77 -18.89 -0.34
CA GLU A 66 -5.46 -18.44 -0.83
C GLU A 66 -5.59 -17.63 -2.12
N VAL A 67 -6.48 -18.07 -3.01
CA VAL A 67 -6.83 -17.37 -4.26
C VAL A 67 -7.42 -15.98 -3.97
N GLN A 68 -8.20 -15.83 -2.89
CA GLN A 68 -8.79 -14.56 -2.48
C GLN A 68 -7.78 -13.51 -2.00
N ARG A 69 -6.56 -13.90 -1.60
CA ARG A 69 -5.55 -12.95 -1.09
C ARG A 69 -4.63 -12.41 -2.18
N THR A 70 -4.88 -12.74 -3.45
CA THR A 70 -4.06 -12.29 -4.56
C THR A 70 -4.85 -11.29 -5.40
N ILE A 71 -4.25 -10.15 -5.76
CA ILE A 71 -4.89 -9.12 -6.60
C ILE A 71 -5.07 -9.62 -8.05
N THR A 72 -4.16 -10.48 -8.52
CA THR A 72 -4.16 -11.03 -9.88
C THR A 72 -3.47 -12.39 -9.95
N SER A 73 -3.96 -13.26 -10.83
CA SER A 73 -3.30 -14.53 -11.18
C SER A 73 -2.08 -14.35 -12.11
N ASP A 74 -1.89 -13.17 -12.69
CA ASP A 74 -0.84 -12.88 -13.68
C ASP A 74 0.55 -12.82 -13.02
N LEU A 75 1.34 -13.87 -13.21
CA LEU A 75 2.70 -13.96 -12.67
C LEU A 75 3.68 -12.97 -13.32
N SER A 76 3.37 -12.40 -14.49
CA SER A 76 4.23 -11.45 -15.18
C SER A 76 4.33 -10.09 -14.48
N LEU A 77 3.39 -9.80 -13.58
CA LEU A 77 3.37 -8.58 -12.78
C LEU A 77 4.26 -8.68 -11.52
N ARG A 78 4.90 -9.84 -11.29
CA ARG A 78 5.75 -10.06 -10.12
C ARG A 78 7.20 -9.70 -10.42
N TRP A 79 7.90 -9.31 -9.37
CA TRP A 79 9.35 -9.21 -9.35
C TRP A 79 9.99 -10.59 -9.53
N ILE A 80 10.66 -10.80 -10.66
CA ILE A 80 11.39 -12.03 -10.96
C ILE A 80 12.92 -11.88 -10.83
N THR A 81 13.39 -10.64 -10.76
CA THR A 81 14.82 -10.31 -10.66
C THR A 81 15.10 -9.69 -9.31
N PHE A 82 16.04 -10.28 -8.59
CA PHE A 82 16.50 -9.81 -7.29
C PHE A 82 17.98 -9.41 -7.36
N PRO A 83 18.44 -8.45 -6.54
CA PRO A 83 17.68 -7.74 -5.51
C PRO A 83 16.76 -6.64 -6.07
N ILE A 84 15.59 -6.43 -5.44
CA ILE A 84 14.67 -5.34 -5.77
C ILE A 84 15.32 -4.01 -5.36
N PRO A 85 15.51 -3.06 -6.29
CA PRO A 85 16.07 -1.76 -5.96
C PRO A 85 15.06 -0.93 -5.17
N TYR A 86 15.52 -0.24 -4.13
CA TYR A 86 14.69 0.71 -3.39
C TYR A 86 15.42 2.01 -3.04
N VAL A 87 14.67 3.09 -2.86
CA VAL A 87 15.17 4.40 -2.43
C VAL A 87 14.31 4.95 -1.30
N ILE A 88 14.94 5.61 -0.33
CA ILE A 88 14.26 6.25 0.80
C ILE A 88 14.31 7.76 0.59
N SER A 89 13.15 8.40 0.49
CA SER A 89 12.99 9.83 0.19
C SER A 89 12.05 10.48 1.21
N GLY A 90 12.60 10.85 2.36
CA GLY A 90 11.89 11.59 3.42
C GLY A 90 11.13 10.72 4.44
N ALA A 91 11.07 9.40 4.24
CA ALA A 91 10.57 8.44 5.24
C ALA A 91 11.63 8.13 6.33
N ASP A 92 11.21 7.52 7.44
CA ASP A 92 12.14 7.06 8.49
C ASP A 92 12.97 5.87 7.98
N ALA A 93 14.24 6.13 7.71
CA ALA A 93 15.15 5.13 7.15
C ALA A 93 15.38 3.93 8.06
N ASN A 94 15.33 4.10 9.38
CA ASN A 94 15.54 2.99 10.32
C ASN A 94 14.35 2.04 10.30
N ALA A 95 13.13 2.60 10.31
CA ALA A 95 11.90 1.81 10.23
C ALA A 95 11.81 1.05 8.90
N VAL A 96 12.11 1.71 7.78
CA VAL A 96 12.10 1.08 6.44
C VAL A 96 13.10 -0.07 6.37
N ARG A 97 14.36 0.16 6.78
CA ARG A 97 15.39 -0.89 6.75
C ARG A 97 15.06 -2.06 7.68
N ALA A 98 14.46 -1.79 8.84
CA ALA A 98 14.00 -2.84 9.75
C ALA A 98 12.89 -3.69 9.13
N GLY A 99 11.92 -3.06 8.45
CA GLY A 99 10.86 -3.76 7.71
C GLY A 99 11.41 -4.62 6.56
N ILE A 100 12.31 -4.06 5.75
CA ILE A 100 12.98 -4.78 4.67
C ILE A 100 13.73 -6.00 5.20
N LYS A 101 14.51 -5.83 6.29
CA LYS A 101 15.24 -6.93 6.92
C LYS A 101 14.33 -8.06 7.36
N ASN A 102 13.15 -7.74 7.90
CA ASN A 102 12.15 -8.74 8.27
C ASN A 102 11.66 -9.54 7.05
N TRP A 103 11.46 -8.90 5.90
CA TRP A 103 11.11 -9.60 4.66
C TRP A 103 12.24 -10.50 4.14
N GLU A 104 13.50 -10.04 4.20
CA GLU A 104 14.67 -10.85 3.78
C GLU A 104 14.90 -12.04 4.72
N GLU A 105 14.57 -11.93 6.00
CA GLU A 105 14.68 -13.02 6.97
C GLU A 105 13.54 -14.05 6.84
N ALA A 106 12.34 -13.59 6.48
CA ALA A 106 11.15 -14.44 6.37
C ALA A 106 10.95 -15.05 4.97
N THR A 107 11.61 -14.53 3.94
CA THR A 107 11.38 -14.91 2.54
C THR A 107 12.69 -15.03 1.75
N CYS A 108 12.61 -15.47 0.49
CA CYS A 108 13.77 -15.48 -0.41
C CYS A 108 13.96 -14.16 -1.19
N VAL A 109 13.15 -13.13 -0.89
CA VAL A 109 13.26 -11.82 -1.55
C VAL A 109 14.48 -11.09 -0.99
N THR A 110 15.24 -10.40 -1.86
CA THR A 110 16.36 -9.55 -1.45
C THR A 110 16.21 -8.15 -2.01
N PHE A 111 16.82 -7.17 -1.33
CA PHE A 111 16.68 -5.75 -1.62
C PHE A 111 18.04 -5.06 -1.74
N ARG A 112 18.07 -3.94 -2.48
CA ARG A 112 19.26 -3.11 -2.62
C ARG A 112 18.91 -1.63 -2.55
N GLU A 113 19.46 -0.93 -1.56
CA GLU A 113 19.34 0.52 -1.46
C GLU A 113 20.14 1.19 -2.59
N VAL A 114 19.48 2.07 -3.34
CA VAL A 114 20.09 2.86 -4.43
C VAL A 114 19.84 4.34 -4.20
N SER A 115 20.69 5.20 -4.78
CA SER A 115 20.53 6.65 -4.68
C SER A 115 19.35 7.18 -5.51
N SER A 116 18.96 6.47 -6.57
CA SER A 116 17.81 6.79 -7.41
C SER A 116 17.41 5.56 -8.24
N ILE A 117 16.12 5.47 -8.59
CA ILE A 117 15.60 4.44 -9.49
C ILE A 117 15.50 5.08 -10.90
N PRO A 118 16.13 4.50 -11.94
CA PRO A 118 15.99 5.00 -13.31
C PRO A 118 14.53 4.99 -13.77
N SER A 119 14.11 5.98 -14.56
CA SER A 119 12.69 6.18 -14.95
C SER A 119 12.04 5.04 -15.72
N ARG A 120 12.82 4.07 -16.23
CA ARG A 120 12.33 2.88 -16.95
C ARG A 120 12.59 1.58 -16.20
N SER A 121 13.02 1.67 -14.94
CA SER A 121 13.25 0.53 -14.07
C SER A 121 12.15 0.53 -13.02
N SER A 122 11.64 -0.65 -12.69
CA SER A 122 10.80 -0.79 -11.51
C SER A 122 11.68 -0.69 -10.25
N GLY A 123 11.15 -0.13 -9.17
CA GLY A 123 11.77 -0.13 -7.83
C GLY A 123 10.76 0.26 -6.76
N LEU A 124 11.14 0.16 -5.49
CA LEU A 124 10.34 0.67 -4.37
C LEU A 124 10.83 2.05 -3.97
N GLN A 125 9.94 3.03 -3.89
CA GLN A 125 10.28 4.37 -3.42
C GLN A 125 9.51 4.68 -2.13
N PHE A 126 10.22 4.75 -1.01
CA PHE A 126 9.64 5.09 0.28
C PHE A 126 9.61 6.61 0.47
N ILE A 127 8.43 7.20 0.33
CA ILE A 127 8.21 8.64 0.49
C ILE A 127 7.40 8.95 1.74
N LYS A 128 7.66 10.11 2.35
CA LYS A 128 6.79 10.64 3.40
C LYS A 128 5.64 11.41 2.76
N GLY A 129 4.47 10.79 2.71
CA GLY A 129 3.22 11.39 2.19
C GLY A 129 2.20 11.70 3.28
N GLN A 130 1.06 12.28 2.88
CA GLN A 130 -0.16 12.29 3.69
C GLN A 130 -0.87 10.94 3.51
N GLY A 131 -0.52 9.96 4.33
CA GLY A 131 -1.04 8.59 4.28
C GLY A 131 0.01 7.56 3.85
N LEU A 132 -0.33 6.27 4.00
CA LEU A 132 0.40 5.13 3.47
C LEU A 132 -0.28 4.71 2.17
N VAL A 133 0.45 4.70 1.07
CA VAL A 133 -0.04 4.35 -0.26
C VAL A 133 1.05 3.58 -1.02
N ASP A 134 0.68 2.44 -1.60
CA ASP A 134 1.47 1.64 -2.50
C ASP A 134 1.26 2.14 -3.95
N LEU A 135 2.37 2.50 -4.62
CA LEU A 135 2.45 3.05 -5.98
C LEU A 135 3.16 2.09 -6.94
#